data_AF-A0A9P1DQ26-F1
#
_entry.id   AF-A0A9P1DQ26-F1
#
_cell.length_a   1.000
_cell.length_b   1.000
_cell.length_c   1.000
_cell.angle_alpha   90.00
_cell.angle_beta   90.00
_cell.angle_gamma   90.00
#
_symmetry.space_group_name_H-M   'P 1'
#
loop_
_entity.id
_entity.type
_entity.pdbx_description
1 polymer ?
#
loop_
_entity_poly.entity_id
_entity_poly.type
_entity_poly.pdbx_seq_one_letter_code
_entity_poly.pdbx_strand_id
1 'polypeptide(L)'
;MAAMECHDLSKSLLEQCLKDYEATGRPAILRALEAIAFPASSRSNVRRRGEDGEVLGMCLGMTECWIRGPMPSRQTRERPNLCRLLCSFAQKELPGFHFTSIQVNKDYAAELHVDKKDAGDSRIIGLGPYRGGQLWVDDGSHGGKGRVANVKGRWLGFDGNLPHKVLPFTGRRYTLVFFSKLRGWNVGLDPCSKHGKMLRDLGFPLPMREPTVKNLMHSSELLLRAKKRYEAFAARSLQRGAGRTLRLHLEAPGAAFAAHVSSASPMAALKAAFGEVTKATRATKVTKEEEVGEEIEVKMASLPLLPTDSFGRLGVSQRAFCTVDSAAKRQRTMGPSLTC
;
A
#
# COMPACT_ATOMS: atom_id res chain seq x y z
N MET A 1 24.11 23.35 -20.05
CA MET A 1 22.91 23.21 -20.91
C MET A 1 22.17 21.96 -20.48
N ALA A 2 20.91 21.92 -20.06
CA ALA A 2 19.96 22.92 -19.59
C ALA A 2 19.00 22.17 -18.63
N ALA A 3 18.89 22.60 -17.37
CA ALA A 3 17.92 22.09 -16.41
C ALA A 3 16.60 22.86 -16.54
N MET A 4 16.05 22.90 -17.76
CA MET A 4 14.99 23.85 -18.12
C MET A 4 13.95 23.20 -19.03
N GLU A 5 13.27 22.14 -18.57
CA GLU A 5 12.17 21.54 -19.36
C GLU A 5 11.13 20.70 -18.58
N CYS A 6 11.41 20.19 -17.37
CA CYS A 6 10.45 19.30 -16.68
C CYS A 6 9.24 20.04 -16.05
N HIS A 7 9.40 21.30 -15.64
CA HIS A 7 8.35 22.03 -14.91
C HIS A 7 7.15 22.45 -15.79
N ASP A 8 7.38 22.84 -17.06
CA ASP A 8 6.34 23.40 -17.91
C ASP A 8 5.48 22.31 -18.60
N LEU A 9 6.10 21.16 -18.91
CA LEU A 9 5.41 19.99 -19.46
C LEU A 9 4.37 19.44 -18.47
N SER A 10 4.71 19.34 -17.18
CA SER A 10 3.74 18.91 -16.17
C SER A 10 2.60 19.91 -15.99
N LYS A 11 2.89 21.22 -16.12
CA LYS A 11 1.90 22.28 -15.94
C LYS A 11 0.85 22.27 -17.05
N SER A 12 1.30 22.26 -18.30
CA SER A 12 0.45 22.20 -19.49
C SER A 12 -0.34 20.89 -19.55
N LEU A 13 0.28 19.75 -19.20
CA LEU A 13 -0.41 18.47 -19.11
C LEU A 13 -1.49 18.46 -18.03
N LEU A 14 -1.25 19.04 -16.86
CA LEU A 14 -2.27 19.10 -15.79
C LEU A 14 -3.45 19.99 -16.20
N GLU A 15 -3.20 21.08 -16.94
CA GLU A 15 -4.25 21.90 -17.54
C GLU A 15 -5.04 21.11 -18.59
N GLN A 16 -4.36 20.30 -19.40
CA GLN A 16 -5.03 19.41 -20.34
C GLN A 16 -5.85 18.33 -19.61
N CYS A 17 -5.31 17.71 -18.56
CA CYS A 17 -6.03 16.70 -17.76
C CYS A 17 -7.27 17.30 -17.10
N LEU A 18 -7.24 18.59 -16.71
CA LEU A 18 -8.40 19.29 -16.18
C LEU A 18 -9.51 19.45 -17.23
N LYS A 19 -9.15 19.77 -18.48
CA LYS A 19 -10.09 19.84 -19.60
C LYS A 19 -10.61 18.45 -19.97
N ASP A 20 -9.72 17.48 -20.07
CA ASP A 20 -10.02 16.09 -20.43
C ASP A 20 -10.84 15.37 -19.37
N TYR A 21 -10.82 15.82 -18.12
CA TYR A 21 -11.55 15.17 -17.03
C TYR A 21 -13.05 15.11 -17.33
N GLU A 22 -13.60 16.13 -18.00
CA GLU A 22 -14.99 16.13 -18.43
C GLU A 22 -15.30 15.00 -19.42
N ALA A 23 -14.38 14.70 -20.34
CA ALA A 23 -14.57 13.67 -21.36
C ALA A 23 -14.17 12.26 -20.89
N THR A 24 -13.08 12.15 -20.12
CA THR A 24 -12.41 10.88 -19.84
C THR A 24 -12.48 10.46 -18.39
N GLY A 25 -12.92 11.33 -17.47
CA GLY A 25 -13.08 11.01 -16.05
C GLY A 25 -11.78 10.59 -15.37
N ARG A 26 -11.86 9.54 -14.54
CA ARG A 26 -10.74 9.03 -13.71
C ARG A 26 -9.44 8.71 -14.48
N PRO A 27 -9.46 8.21 -15.73
CA PRO A 27 -8.28 8.16 -16.59
C PRO A 27 -7.45 9.44 -16.66
N ALA A 28 -8.06 10.64 -16.75
CA ALA A 28 -7.30 11.90 -16.74
C ALA A 28 -6.57 12.13 -15.42
N ILE A 29 -7.19 11.75 -14.30
CA ILE A 29 -6.57 11.82 -12.97
C ILE A 29 -5.38 10.88 -12.89
N LEU A 30 -5.51 9.66 -13.39
CA LEU A 30 -4.40 8.70 -13.40
C LEU A 30 -3.22 9.21 -14.25
N ARG A 31 -3.48 9.72 -15.46
CA ARG A 31 -2.44 10.34 -16.31
C ARG A 31 -1.70 11.47 -15.59
N ALA A 32 -2.45 12.35 -14.92
CA ALA A 32 -1.89 13.44 -14.12
C ALA A 32 -0.99 12.94 -12.98
N LEU A 33 -1.39 11.88 -12.28
CA LEU A 33 -0.60 11.29 -11.19
C LEU A 33 0.64 10.53 -11.70
N GLU A 34 0.59 9.98 -12.90
CA GLU A 34 1.73 9.32 -13.53
C GLU A 34 2.77 10.31 -14.04
N ALA A 35 2.34 11.52 -14.44
CA ALA A 35 3.21 12.53 -15.01
C ALA A 35 3.96 13.42 -13.99
N ILE A 36 3.72 13.23 -12.69
CA ILE A 36 4.36 14.03 -11.64
C ILE A 36 5.37 13.23 -10.83
N ALA A 37 6.42 13.91 -10.38
CA ALA A 37 7.35 13.36 -9.41
C ALA A 37 6.74 13.41 -8.00
N PHE A 38 6.80 12.28 -7.30
CA PHE A 38 6.39 12.16 -5.90
C PHE A 38 7.60 12.33 -4.99
N PRO A 39 7.52 13.18 -3.96
CA PRO A 39 8.58 13.26 -2.96
C PRO A 39 8.54 12.03 -2.04
N ALA A 40 9.71 11.69 -1.49
CA ALA A 40 9.80 10.77 -0.36
C ALA A 40 9.08 11.36 0.86
N SER A 41 8.28 10.52 1.51
CA SER A 41 7.51 10.85 2.70
C SER A 41 8.33 10.57 3.97
N SER A 42 8.35 11.54 4.86
CA SER A 42 8.95 11.44 6.19
C SER A 42 8.06 10.73 7.21
N ARG A 43 6.86 10.29 6.83
CA ARG A 43 5.94 9.58 7.73
C ARG A 43 6.52 8.20 8.08
N SER A 44 7.16 8.09 9.24
CA SER A 44 7.73 6.83 9.74
C SER A 44 6.66 5.91 10.36
N ASN A 45 5.61 6.48 10.95
CA ASN A 45 4.55 5.77 11.68
C ASN A 45 3.63 4.87 10.83
N VAL A 46 3.93 4.76 9.55
CA VAL A 46 3.15 4.12 8.50
C VAL A 46 4.02 3.25 7.60
N ARG A 47 5.34 3.28 7.83
CA ARG A 47 6.30 2.41 7.15
C ARG A 47 6.15 0.99 7.68
N ARG A 48 6.22 0.03 6.77
CA ARG A 48 6.33 -1.38 7.14
C ARG A 48 7.72 -1.64 7.71
N ARG A 49 7.78 -2.48 8.74
CA ARG A 49 9.06 -2.84 9.36
C ARG A 49 9.83 -3.74 8.40
N GLY A 50 11.06 -3.36 8.05
CA GLY A 50 11.95 -4.16 7.18
C GLY A 50 11.80 -3.94 5.67
N GLU A 51 11.02 -2.95 5.22
CA GLU A 51 11.01 -2.54 3.82
C GLU A 51 11.95 -1.34 3.59
N ASP A 52 12.98 -1.50 2.75
CA ASP A 52 13.98 -0.48 2.42
C ASP A 52 13.53 0.49 1.29
N GLY A 53 12.23 0.51 0.98
CA GLY A 53 11.65 1.36 -0.07
C GLY A 53 11.26 2.76 0.41
N GLU A 54 11.42 3.76 -0.46
CA GLU A 54 10.87 5.09 -0.21
C GLU A 54 9.34 5.05 -0.21
N VAL A 55 8.74 5.53 0.88
CA VAL A 55 7.31 5.83 0.89
C VAL A 55 7.06 7.08 0.05
N LEU A 56 6.43 6.96 -1.10
CA LEU A 56 6.17 8.10 -1.98
C LEU A 56 4.79 8.72 -1.71
N GLY A 57 4.78 9.99 -1.33
CA GLY A 57 3.53 10.67 -1.01
C GLY A 57 3.68 12.14 -0.65
N MET A 58 2.59 12.88 -0.78
CA MET A 58 2.52 14.30 -0.45
C MET A 58 1.16 14.68 0.11
N CYS A 59 1.15 15.69 0.98
CA CYS A 59 -0.07 16.31 1.47
C CYS A 59 -0.25 17.66 0.76
N LEU A 60 -1.38 17.84 0.09
CA LEU A 60 -1.87 19.10 -0.46
C LEU A 60 -2.90 19.71 0.50
N GLY A 61 -3.09 21.02 0.43
CA GLY A 61 -3.93 21.76 1.37
C GLY A 61 -3.22 22.09 2.69
N MET A 62 -3.98 22.08 3.79
CA MET A 62 -3.49 22.44 5.13
C MET A 62 -2.58 21.36 5.74
N THR A 63 -1.52 21.80 6.40
CA THR A 63 -0.66 20.98 7.25
C THR A 63 -0.35 21.72 8.55
N GLU A 64 0.33 21.03 9.48
CA GLU A 64 0.81 21.61 10.73
C GLU A 64 2.31 21.85 10.64
N CYS A 65 2.73 23.11 10.63
CA CYS A 65 4.13 23.47 10.81
C CYS A 65 4.42 23.63 12.30
N TRP A 66 5.44 22.96 12.82
CA TRP A 66 5.80 23.02 14.24
C TRP A 66 6.03 24.44 14.76
N ILE A 67 6.63 25.30 13.94
CA ILE A 67 6.98 26.68 14.33
C ILE A 67 5.85 27.66 14.00
N ARG A 68 5.19 27.49 12.86
CA ARG A 68 4.24 28.47 12.31
C ARG A 68 2.77 28.12 12.52
N GLY A 69 2.49 26.95 13.08
CA GLY A 69 1.13 26.44 13.23
C GLY A 69 0.51 25.95 11.92
N PRO A 70 -0.84 25.93 11.83
CA PRO A 70 -1.57 25.50 10.65
C PRO A 70 -1.29 26.39 9.43
N MET A 71 -0.83 25.79 8.32
CA MET A 71 -0.57 26.51 7.08
C MET A 71 -0.64 25.59 5.85
N PRO A 72 -0.86 26.11 4.63
CA PRO A 72 -0.76 25.32 3.41
C PRO A 72 0.63 24.70 3.27
N SER A 73 0.67 23.43 2.85
CA SER A 73 1.92 22.70 2.65
C SER A 73 2.78 23.33 1.54
N ARG A 74 4.07 23.01 1.53
CA ARG A 74 4.97 23.38 0.42
C ARG A 74 4.45 22.82 -0.91
N GLN A 75 3.96 21.58 -0.89
CA GLN A 75 3.46 20.88 -2.06
C GLN A 75 2.23 21.58 -2.66
N THR A 76 1.36 22.15 -1.83
CA THR A 76 0.22 22.98 -2.26
C THR A 76 0.67 24.19 -3.07
N ARG A 77 1.70 24.90 -2.59
CA ARG A 77 2.21 26.11 -3.26
C ARG A 77 2.91 25.80 -4.58
N GLU A 78 3.65 24.70 -4.62
CA GLU A 78 4.43 24.31 -5.81
C GLU A 78 3.60 23.59 -6.88
N ARG A 79 2.41 23.07 -6.54
CA ARG A 79 1.58 22.25 -7.44
C ARG A 79 0.14 22.77 -7.54
N PRO A 80 -0.08 24.03 -7.93
CA PRO A 80 -1.41 24.62 -7.96
C PRO A 80 -2.36 23.91 -8.94
N ASN A 81 -1.87 23.50 -10.13
CA ASN A 81 -2.71 22.82 -11.12
C ASN A 81 -3.12 21.42 -10.67
N LEU A 82 -2.26 20.70 -9.94
CA LEU A 82 -2.63 19.43 -9.33
C LEU A 82 -3.70 19.64 -8.25
N CYS A 83 -3.56 20.68 -7.43
CA CYS A 83 -4.58 21.02 -6.43
C CYS A 83 -5.95 21.27 -7.10
N ARG A 84 -5.98 22.12 -8.14
CA ARG A 84 -7.22 22.42 -8.88
C ARG A 84 -7.83 21.16 -9.50
N LEU A 85 -7.02 20.33 -10.14
CA LEU A 85 -7.47 19.06 -10.73
C LEU A 85 -8.09 18.14 -9.70
N LEU A 86 -7.40 17.89 -8.58
CA LEU A 86 -7.89 16.97 -7.55
C LEU A 86 -9.08 17.55 -6.77
N CYS A 87 -9.16 18.87 -6.59
CA CYS A 87 -10.31 19.52 -5.98
C CYS A 87 -11.54 19.48 -6.89
N SER A 88 -11.37 19.71 -8.20
CA SER A 88 -12.44 19.56 -9.20
C SER A 88 -12.93 18.11 -9.25
N PHE A 89 -12.01 17.16 -9.29
CA PHE A 89 -12.29 15.73 -9.23
C PHE A 89 -13.16 15.36 -8.02
N ALA A 90 -12.76 15.77 -6.82
CA ALA A 90 -13.51 15.48 -5.60
C ALA A 90 -14.86 16.18 -5.56
N GLN A 91 -14.97 17.45 -5.95
CA GLN A 91 -16.24 18.16 -5.94
C GLN A 91 -17.26 17.55 -6.91
N LYS A 92 -16.81 17.04 -8.05
CA LYS A 92 -17.68 16.35 -9.02
C LYS A 92 -18.16 15.00 -8.52
N GLU A 93 -17.27 14.17 -7.97
CA GLU A 93 -17.64 12.80 -7.55
C GLU A 93 -18.19 12.72 -6.11
N LEU A 94 -17.95 13.76 -5.29
CA LEU A 94 -18.38 13.86 -3.89
C LEU A 94 -19.03 15.25 -3.63
N PRO A 95 -20.16 15.56 -4.29
CA PRO A 95 -20.83 16.84 -4.10
C PRO A 95 -21.17 17.09 -2.63
N GLY A 96 -20.85 18.28 -2.14
CA GLY A 96 -21.09 18.68 -0.74
C GLY A 96 -20.06 18.18 0.28
N PHE A 97 -19.07 17.38 -0.13
CA PHE A 97 -17.98 17.00 0.76
C PHE A 97 -16.95 18.13 0.88
N HIS A 98 -16.69 18.57 2.12
CA HIS A 98 -15.76 19.65 2.42
C HIS A 98 -14.48 19.09 3.02
N PHE A 99 -13.34 19.62 2.60
CA PHE A 99 -12.04 19.18 3.07
C PHE A 99 -11.02 20.32 3.05
N THR A 100 -10.02 20.24 3.92
CA THR A 100 -8.91 21.20 3.93
C THR A 100 -7.61 20.64 3.34
N SER A 101 -7.54 19.31 3.16
CA SER A 101 -6.32 18.62 2.75
C SER A 101 -6.58 17.39 1.89
N ILE A 102 -5.59 17.03 1.08
CA ILE A 102 -5.55 15.83 0.25
C ILE A 102 -4.22 15.12 0.47
N GLN A 103 -4.24 13.90 0.96
CA GLN A 103 -3.07 13.03 0.97
C GLN A 103 -3.04 12.23 -0.33
N VAL A 104 -2.00 12.45 -1.13
CA VAL A 104 -1.75 11.76 -2.40
C VAL A 104 -0.60 10.79 -2.18
N ASN A 105 -0.84 9.49 -2.37
CA ASN A 105 0.21 8.47 -2.19
C ASN A 105 0.40 7.64 -3.44
N LYS A 106 1.64 7.21 -3.68
CA LYS A 106 2.06 6.32 -4.76
C LYS A 106 2.71 5.06 -4.17
N ASP A 107 2.21 3.90 -4.54
CA ASP A 107 2.65 2.56 -4.11
C ASP A 107 2.78 2.41 -2.60
N TYR A 108 1.92 3.13 -1.89
CA TYR A 108 1.98 3.26 -0.46
C TYR A 108 1.13 2.22 0.25
N ALA A 109 1.79 1.37 1.04
CA ALA A 109 1.20 0.26 1.77
C ALA A 109 1.15 0.52 3.28
N ALA A 110 0.41 1.55 3.69
CA ALA A 110 0.38 2.03 5.07
C ALA A 110 0.15 0.92 6.11
N GLU A 111 1.03 0.88 7.11
CA GLU A 111 0.89 0.03 8.29
C GLU A 111 -0.34 0.38 9.15
N LEU A 112 -0.66 -0.45 10.14
CA LEU A 112 -1.75 -0.17 11.08
C LEU A 112 -1.48 1.15 11.82
N HIS A 113 -2.34 2.15 11.62
CA HIS A 113 -2.18 3.47 12.22
C HIS A 113 -3.52 4.18 12.45
N VAL A 114 -3.44 5.35 13.10
CA VAL A 114 -4.52 6.32 13.29
C VAL A 114 -4.02 7.68 12.81
N ASP A 115 -4.84 8.42 12.08
CA ASP A 115 -4.49 9.77 11.62
C ASP A 115 -4.91 10.82 12.64
N LYS A 116 -4.18 10.92 13.76
CA LYS A 116 -4.50 11.76 14.94
C LYS A 116 -4.82 13.25 14.67
N LYS A 117 -4.46 13.77 13.50
CA LYS A 117 -4.67 15.17 13.12
C LYS A 117 -5.84 15.34 12.14
N ASP A 118 -6.57 14.26 11.86
CA ASP A 118 -7.80 14.24 11.08
C ASP A 118 -8.98 14.67 11.95
N ALA A 119 -9.91 15.41 11.38
CA ALA A 119 -11.14 15.82 12.00
C ALA A 119 -12.25 14.74 11.93
N GLY A 120 -11.93 13.56 11.41
CA GLY A 120 -12.75 12.36 11.43
C GLY A 120 -13.23 12.00 10.03
N ASP A 121 -14.07 12.84 9.41
CA ASP A 121 -14.72 12.48 8.15
C ASP A 121 -13.76 12.52 6.95
N SER A 122 -13.37 11.34 6.48
CA SER A 122 -12.38 11.14 5.43
C SER A 122 -12.98 10.39 4.23
N ARG A 123 -12.51 10.72 3.01
CA ARG A 123 -12.90 10.04 1.77
C ARG A 123 -11.65 9.53 1.05
N ILE A 124 -11.61 8.23 0.76
CA ILE A 124 -10.49 7.60 0.05
C ILE A 124 -10.95 6.93 -1.24
N ILE A 125 -10.13 7.06 -2.28
CA ILE A 125 -10.21 6.28 -3.52
C ILE A 125 -8.81 5.80 -3.93
N GLY A 126 -8.75 4.59 -4.48
CA GLY A 126 -7.56 4.01 -5.10
C GLY A 126 -7.68 3.99 -6.63
N LEU A 127 -6.61 4.40 -7.31
CA LEU A 127 -6.50 4.47 -8.77
C LEU A 127 -5.27 3.70 -9.26
N GLY A 128 -5.27 3.34 -10.55
CA GLY A 128 -4.15 2.68 -11.21
C GLY A 128 -4.31 1.15 -11.39
N PRO A 129 -3.41 0.55 -12.18
CA PRO A 129 -3.44 -0.88 -12.50
C PRO A 129 -2.83 -1.72 -11.36
N TYR A 130 -3.56 -1.89 -10.25
CA TYR A 130 -3.13 -2.72 -9.13
C TYR A 130 -4.12 -3.84 -8.76
N ARG A 131 -3.66 -4.86 -8.05
CA ARG A 131 -4.49 -5.94 -7.47
C ARG A 131 -4.29 -5.99 -5.96
N GLY A 132 -5.35 -6.32 -5.19
CA GLY A 132 -5.32 -6.26 -3.73
C GLY A 132 -5.50 -4.84 -3.19
N GLY A 133 -4.83 -4.49 -2.10
CA GLY A 133 -4.71 -3.09 -1.65
C GLY A 133 -5.98 -2.52 -1.01
N GLN A 134 -6.87 -3.41 -0.55
CA GLN A 134 -8.04 -3.04 0.21
C GLN A 134 -7.64 -2.33 1.52
N LEU A 135 -8.54 -1.50 2.03
CA LEU A 135 -8.38 -0.86 3.33
C LEU A 135 -9.10 -1.69 4.40
N TRP A 136 -8.38 -2.10 5.43
CA TRP A 136 -8.99 -2.62 6.65
C TRP A 136 -9.18 -1.46 7.64
N VAL A 137 -10.37 -1.37 8.26
CA VAL A 137 -10.73 -0.31 9.22
C VAL A 137 -11.36 -0.95 10.46
N ASP A 138 -10.88 -0.62 11.66
CA ASP A 138 -11.46 -1.05 12.94
C ASP A 138 -12.65 -0.16 13.34
N ASP A 139 -13.76 -0.28 12.60
CA ASP A 139 -15.01 0.46 12.84
C ASP A 139 -15.98 -0.28 13.79
N GLY A 140 -15.51 -1.33 14.47
CA GLY A 140 -16.34 -2.16 15.34
C GLY A 140 -17.34 -3.06 14.59
N SER A 141 -17.39 -3.00 13.27
CA SER A 141 -18.26 -3.85 12.46
C SER A 141 -17.85 -5.32 12.51
N HIS A 142 -18.72 -6.19 11.97
CA HIS A 142 -18.50 -7.63 11.86
C HIS A 142 -18.20 -8.32 13.21
N GLY A 143 -18.85 -7.87 14.27
CA GLY A 143 -18.63 -8.35 15.64
C GLY A 143 -17.29 -7.90 16.21
N GLY A 144 -16.93 -6.63 15.98
CA GLY A 144 -15.69 -6.03 16.48
C GLY A 144 -14.43 -6.47 15.73
N LYS A 145 -14.54 -6.95 14.49
CA LYS A 145 -13.41 -7.45 13.68
C LYS A 145 -12.91 -6.43 12.64
N GLY A 146 -13.63 -5.33 12.50
CA GLY A 146 -13.39 -4.33 11.48
C GLY A 146 -13.85 -4.78 10.10
N ARG A 147 -13.82 -3.83 9.16
CA ARG A 147 -14.29 -3.96 7.79
C ARG A 147 -13.13 -3.98 6.82
N VAL A 148 -13.20 -4.85 5.80
CA VAL A 148 -12.34 -4.76 4.61
C VAL A 148 -13.11 -4.07 3.49
N ALA A 149 -12.58 -2.96 3.00
CA ALA A 149 -13.20 -2.16 1.96
C ALA A 149 -12.34 -2.11 0.70
N ASN A 150 -12.97 -2.39 -0.45
CA ASN A 150 -12.34 -2.20 -1.75
C ASN A 150 -12.40 -0.72 -2.14
N VAL A 151 -11.23 -0.10 -2.31
CA VAL A 151 -11.10 1.30 -2.72
C VAL A 151 -10.70 1.47 -4.19
N LYS A 152 -10.46 0.37 -4.94
CA LYS A 152 -10.05 0.45 -6.35
C LYS A 152 -11.19 0.96 -7.22
N GLY A 153 -11.07 2.20 -7.70
CA GLY A 153 -12.11 2.88 -8.45
C GLY A 153 -13.42 3.02 -7.65
N ARG A 154 -13.36 3.02 -6.33
CA ARG A 154 -14.53 3.10 -5.46
C ARG A 154 -14.23 4.02 -4.29
N TRP A 155 -15.11 5.00 -4.09
CA TRP A 155 -15.03 5.86 -2.92
C TRP A 155 -15.40 5.08 -1.66
N LEU A 156 -14.66 5.36 -0.60
CA LEU A 156 -14.94 4.89 0.74
C LEU A 156 -14.96 6.09 1.68
N GLY A 157 -16.09 6.28 2.35
CA GLY A 157 -16.16 7.11 3.55
C GLY A 157 -15.70 6.30 4.77
N PHE A 158 -14.82 6.89 5.57
CA PHE A 158 -14.38 6.31 6.82
C PHE A 158 -13.94 7.40 7.80
N ASP A 159 -13.81 7.02 9.07
CA ASP A 159 -13.31 7.87 10.12
C ASP A 159 -11.78 7.71 10.23
N GLY A 160 -11.00 8.72 9.85
CA GLY A 160 -9.53 8.67 9.86
C GLY A 160 -8.92 8.50 11.25
N ASN A 161 -9.71 8.78 12.29
CA ASN A 161 -9.32 8.57 13.68
C ASN A 161 -9.50 7.12 14.16
N LEU A 162 -10.13 6.26 13.34
CA LEU A 162 -10.18 4.83 13.60
C LEU A 162 -8.92 4.13 13.08
N PRO A 163 -8.43 3.08 13.78
CA PRO A 163 -7.32 2.29 13.30
C PRO A 163 -7.57 1.69 11.93
N HIS A 164 -6.62 1.85 11.02
CA HIS A 164 -6.75 1.32 9.66
C HIS A 164 -5.40 0.90 9.07
N LYS A 165 -5.44 -0.01 8.09
CA LYS A 165 -4.27 -0.62 7.46
C LYS A 165 -4.54 -0.92 5.99
N VAL A 166 -3.53 -0.72 5.13
CA VAL A 166 -3.58 -1.16 3.74
C VAL A 166 -3.16 -2.63 3.65
N LEU A 167 -4.03 -3.48 3.11
CA LEU A 167 -3.73 -4.88 2.83
C LEU A 167 -2.73 -4.99 1.67
N PRO A 168 -1.97 -6.09 1.55
CA PRO A 168 -1.00 -6.29 0.47
C PRO A 168 -1.59 -6.08 -0.92
N PHE A 169 -0.76 -5.56 -1.83
CA PHE A 169 -1.11 -5.34 -3.23
C PHE A 169 0.11 -5.50 -4.13
N THR A 170 -0.16 -5.66 -5.42
CA THR A 170 0.84 -5.62 -6.49
C THR A 170 0.40 -4.68 -7.60
N GLY A 171 1.35 -4.19 -8.40
CA GLY A 171 1.11 -3.22 -9.47
C GLY A 171 1.17 -1.78 -8.99
N ARG A 172 0.80 -0.83 -9.88
CA ARG A 172 0.92 0.60 -9.63
C ARG A 172 -0.35 1.13 -8.95
N ARG A 173 -0.22 1.58 -7.70
CA ARG A 173 -1.34 1.99 -6.85
C ARG A 173 -1.20 3.45 -6.43
N TYR A 174 -2.16 4.26 -6.82
CA TYR A 174 -2.32 5.61 -6.31
C TYR A 174 -3.48 5.66 -5.33
N THR A 175 -3.35 6.42 -4.25
CA THR A 175 -4.50 6.71 -3.37
C THR A 175 -4.62 8.19 -3.14
N LEU A 176 -5.86 8.67 -3.13
CA LEU A 176 -6.24 10.03 -2.80
C LEU A 176 -7.11 9.95 -1.55
N VAL A 177 -6.67 10.58 -0.46
CA VAL A 177 -7.43 10.69 0.79
C VAL A 177 -7.77 12.16 1.01
N PHE A 178 -9.04 12.50 1.00
CA PHE A 178 -9.56 13.85 1.22
C PHE A 178 -10.08 13.94 2.64
N PHE A 179 -9.58 14.92 3.39
CA PHE A 179 -9.83 15.03 4.82
C PHE A 179 -9.71 16.46 5.31
N SER A 180 -10.25 16.73 6.49
CA SER A 180 -10.06 18.00 7.18
C SER A 180 -9.08 17.85 8.34
N LYS A 181 -8.13 18.78 8.45
CA LYS A 181 -7.27 18.87 9.63
C LYS A 181 -8.06 19.33 10.84
N LEU A 182 -7.86 18.69 11.99
CA LEU A 182 -8.46 19.16 13.25
C LEU A 182 -7.98 20.57 13.64
N ARG A 183 -6.69 20.86 13.47
CA ARG A 183 -6.18 22.23 13.61
C ARG A 183 -6.13 22.90 12.24
N GLY A 184 -6.79 24.05 12.11
CA GLY A 184 -6.93 24.77 10.86
C GLY A 184 -8.11 24.33 10.00
N TRP A 185 -9.08 23.56 10.53
CA TRP A 185 -10.34 23.28 9.84
C TRP A 185 -11.08 24.57 9.46
N ASN A 186 -11.01 25.57 10.35
CA ASN A 186 -11.68 26.86 10.26
C ASN A 186 -10.95 27.87 9.38
N VAL A 187 -9.91 27.47 8.64
CA VAL A 187 -9.09 28.38 7.81
C VAL A 187 -9.92 29.16 6.79
N GLY A 188 -11.08 28.63 6.40
CA GLY A 188 -12.02 29.26 5.48
C GLY A 188 -13.02 30.23 6.13
N LEU A 189 -13.19 30.21 7.46
CA LEU A 189 -14.18 31.05 8.16
C LEU A 189 -13.76 32.51 8.25
N ASP A 190 -12.46 32.79 8.32
CA ASP A 190 -11.93 34.15 8.29
C ASP A 190 -11.83 34.64 6.83
N PRO A 191 -12.60 35.67 6.43
CA PRO A 191 -12.53 36.23 5.07
C PRO A 191 -11.15 36.83 4.75
N CYS A 192 -10.43 37.34 5.76
CA CYS A 192 -9.12 37.96 5.65
C CYS A 192 -7.96 36.94 5.68
N SER A 193 -8.26 35.65 5.92
CA SER A 193 -7.25 34.60 5.97
C SER A 193 -6.58 34.43 4.62
N LYS A 194 -5.30 34.83 4.51
CA LYS A 194 -4.46 34.61 3.32
C LYS A 194 -4.39 33.13 2.92
N HIS A 195 -4.44 32.23 3.91
CA HIS A 195 -4.42 30.79 3.69
C HIS A 195 -5.78 30.29 3.19
N GLY A 196 -6.88 30.81 3.75
CA GLY A 196 -8.23 30.53 3.28
C GLY A 196 -8.42 30.99 1.84
N LYS A 197 -7.99 32.21 1.52
CA LYS A 197 -8.01 32.75 0.15
C LYS A 197 -7.22 31.86 -0.82
N MET A 198 -5.98 31.52 -0.49
CA MET A 198 -5.14 30.66 -1.33
C MET A 198 -5.81 29.30 -1.62
N LEU A 199 -6.39 28.66 -0.60
CA LEU A 199 -7.04 27.36 -0.79
C LEU A 199 -8.33 27.48 -1.62
N ARG A 200 -9.13 28.53 -1.42
CA ARG A 200 -10.29 28.82 -2.27
C ARG A 200 -9.90 29.07 -3.73
N ASP A 201 -8.85 29.84 -3.97
CA ASP A 201 -8.31 30.11 -5.32
C ASP A 201 -7.78 28.82 -6.01
N LEU A 202 -7.43 27.80 -5.23
CA LEU A 202 -7.05 26.47 -5.71
C LEU A 202 -8.22 25.48 -5.79
N GLY A 203 -9.43 25.91 -5.42
CA GLY A 203 -10.67 25.14 -5.53
C GLY A 203 -10.99 24.25 -4.33
N PHE A 204 -10.32 24.39 -3.18
CA PHE A 204 -10.67 23.59 -1.99
C PHE A 204 -12.07 23.97 -1.47
N PRO A 205 -12.99 23.01 -1.30
CA PRO A 205 -14.30 23.26 -0.68
C PRO A 205 -14.13 23.30 0.85
N LEU A 206 -13.68 24.44 1.38
CA LEU A 206 -13.34 24.58 2.79
C LEU A 206 -14.57 24.40 3.71
N PRO A 207 -14.44 23.70 4.85
CA PRO A 207 -15.55 23.53 5.79
C PRO A 207 -16.08 24.86 6.33
N MET A 208 -17.41 24.96 6.44
CA MET A 208 -18.10 26.10 7.06
C MET A 208 -18.58 25.80 8.49
N ARG A 209 -18.42 24.56 8.95
CA ARG A 209 -18.87 24.10 10.27
C ARG A 209 -17.77 23.34 10.96
N GLU A 210 -17.81 23.37 12.28
CA GLU A 210 -16.88 22.62 13.09
C GLU A 210 -17.05 21.12 12.85
N PRO A 211 -15.95 20.38 12.62
CA PRO A 211 -16.02 18.93 12.48
C PRO A 211 -16.50 18.26 13.76
N THR A 212 -17.40 17.29 13.63
CA THR A 212 -17.80 16.43 14.75
C THR A 212 -16.74 15.36 14.97
N VAL A 213 -15.82 15.60 15.90
CA VAL A 213 -14.82 14.60 16.30
C VAL A 213 -15.42 13.68 17.33
N LYS A 214 -15.37 12.36 17.08
CA LYS A 214 -15.79 11.38 18.07
C LYS A 214 -14.83 11.37 19.26
N ASN A 215 -15.38 11.29 20.46
CA ASN A 215 -14.59 11.06 21.66
C ASN A 215 -14.12 9.59 21.67
N LEU A 216 -12.98 9.35 21.04
CA LEU A 216 -12.34 8.04 20.97
C LEU A 216 -11.29 7.89 22.07
N MET A 217 -10.99 6.64 22.41
CA MET A 217 -9.89 6.33 23.34
C MET A 217 -8.56 6.88 22.81
N HIS A 218 -7.56 7.00 23.70
CA HIS A 218 -6.24 7.43 23.28
C HIS A 218 -5.67 6.50 22.19
N SER A 219 -5.00 7.08 21.19
CA SER A 219 -4.64 6.33 19.97
C SER A 219 -3.77 5.10 20.23
N SER A 220 -2.94 5.10 21.30
CA SER A 220 -2.15 3.92 21.67
C SER A 220 -3.03 2.73 22.05
N GLU A 221 -4.12 2.97 22.78
CA GLU A 221 -5.05 1.93 23.17
C GLU A 221 -5.89 1.45 21.99
N LEU A 222 -6.35 2.38 21.13
CA LEU A 222 -7.02 2.03 19.88
C LEU A 222 -6.15 1.09 19.02
N LEU A 223 -4.87 1.44 18.84
CA LEU A 223 -3.94 0.63 18.07
C LEU A 223 -3.69 -0.74 18.70
N LEU A 224 -3.58 -0.82 20.04
CA LEU A 224 -3.41 -2.10 20.73
C LEU A 224 -4.61 -3.02 20.54
N ARG A 225 -5.84 -2.49 20.65
CA ARG A 225 -7.08 -3.25 20.42
C ARG A 225 -7.21 -3.66 18.96
N ALA A 226 -6.97 -2.73 18.04
CA ALA A 226 -7.03 -2.97 16.61
C ALA A 226 -6.02 -4.01 16.15
N LYS A 227 -4.81 -4.04 16.74
CA LYS A 227 -3.81 -5.07 16.44
C LYS A 227 -4.35 -6.46 16.74
N LYS A 228 -4.90 -6.68 17.94
CA LYS A 228 -5.51 -7.97 18.33
C LYS A 228 -6.67 -8.36 17.39
N ARG A 229 -7.51 -7.39 17.04
CA ARG A 229 -8.65 -7.61 16.13
C ARG A 229 -8.20 -7.94 14.72
N TYR A 230 -7.19 -7.25 14.21
CA TYR A 230 -6.58 -7.51 12.92
C TYR A 230 -5.95 -8.90 12.86
N GLU A 231 -5.20 -9.30 13.90
CA GLU A 231 -4.62 -10.65 14.03
C GLU A 231 -5.71 -11.73 13.99
N ALA A 232 -6.81 -11.53 14.73
CA ALA A 232 -7.96 -12.44 14.71
C ALA A 232 -8.66 -12.47 13.33
N PHE A 233 -8.77 -11.32 12.66
CA PHE A 233 -9.29 -11.23 11.30
C PHE A 233 -8.42 -12.01 10.30
N ALA A 234 -7.09 -11.87 10.39
CA ALA A 234 -6.14 -12.57 9.52
C ALA A 234 -6.21 -14.09 9.71
N ALA A 235 -6.20 -14.56 10.97
CA ALA A 235 -6.29 -15.98 11.31
C ALA A 235 -7.55 -16.65 10.73
N ARG A 236 -8.72 -15.98 10.82
CA ARG A 236 -9.97 -16.52 10.23
C ARG A 236 -9.99 -16.48 8.71
N SER A 237 -9.37 -15.48 8.10
CA SER A 237 -9.27 -15.37 6.65
C SER A 237 -8.46 -16.52 6.07
N LEU A 238 -7.38 -16.92 6.75
CA LEU A 238 -6.62 -18.13 6.46
C LEU A 238 -7.48 -19.39 6.60
N GLN A 239 -8.25 -19.52 7.69
CA GLN A 239 -9.14 -20.68 7.91
C GLN A 239 -10.26 -20.79 6.87
N ARG A 240 -10.90 -19.69 6.45
CA ARG A 240 -11.92 -19.70 5.37
C ARG A 240 -11.33 -19.94 3.99
N GLY A 241 -10.03 -19.66 3.83
CA GLY A 241 -9.26 -20.04 2.66
C GLY A 241 -9.00 -21.53 2.55
N ALA A 242 -9.32 -22.34 3.58
CA ALA A 242 -9.21 -23.79 3.60
C ALA A 242 -10.09 -24.44 2.51
N GLY A 243 -9.51 -24.52 1.32
CA GLY A 243 -10.03 -25.11 0.08
C GLY A 243 -9.39 -24.48 -1.18
N ARG A 244 -8.60 -23.40 -1.06
CA ARG A 244 -7.95 -22.72 -2.19
C ARG A 244 -6.48 -23.12 -2.30
N THR A 245 -6.05 -23.40 -3.53
CA THR A 245 -4.64 -23.70 -3.84
C THR A 245 -3.78 -22.44 -3.65
N LEU A 246 -2.87 -22.49 -2.69
CA LEU A 246 -1.77 -21.54 -2.54
C LEU A 246 -0.72 -21.86 -3.61
N ARG A 247 -0.43 -20.87 -4.47
CA ARG A 247 0.69 -20.94 -5.41
C ARG A 247 1.85 -20.17 -4.79
N LEU A 248 2.93 -20.89 -4.48
CA LEU A 248 4.17 -20.33 -3.97
C LEU A 248 5.14 -20.20 -5.14
N HIS A 249 5.61 -18.99 -5.39
CA HIS A 249 6.71 -18.74 -6.31
C HIS A 249 7.98 -18.58 -5.48
N LEU A 250 8.97 -19.42 -5.77
CA LEU A 250 10.29 -19.39 -5.15
C LEU A 250 11.28 -19.04 -6.26
N GLU A 251 11.98 -17.92 -6.11
CA GLU A 251 13.05 -17.51 -7.02
C GLU A 251 14.39 -17.78 -6.34
N ALA A 252 15.24 -18.57 -7.01
CA ALA A 252 16.63 -18.78 -6.64
C ALA A 252 17.52 -18.43 -7.85
N PRO A 253 18.79 -18.06 -7.66
CA PRO A 253 19.70 -17.76 -8.78
C PRO A 253 19.79 -18.96 -9.74
N GLY A 254 19.31 -18.79 -10.97
CA GLY A 254 19.35 -19.81 -12.02
C GLY A 254 18.15 -20.76 -12.10
N ALA A 255 17.15 -20.66 -11.22
CA ALA A 255 15.93 -21.46 -11.30
C ALA A 255 14.70 -20.74 -10.71
N ALA A 256 13.55 -20.89 -11.38
CA ALA A 256 12.25 -20.46 -10.86
C ALA A 256 11.41 -21.71 -10.55
N PHE A 257 10.94 -21.83 -9.31
CA PHE A 257 10.08 -22.93 -8.89
C PHE A 257 8.66 -22.40 -8.63
N ALA A 258 7.66 -23.18 -9.04
CA ALA A 258 6.26 -22.94 -8.70
C ALA A 258 5.71 -24.17 -7.96
N ALA A 259 5.36 -24.00 -6.69
CA ALA A 259 4.70 -25.04 -5.90
C ALA A 259 3.21 -24.75 -5.76
N HIS A 260 2.40 -25.81 -5.87
CA HIS A 260 0.95 -25.78 -5.69
C HIS A 260 0.59 -26.51 -4.39
N VAL A 261 0.05 -25.78 -3.42
CA VAL A 261 -0.35 -26.35 -2.12
C VAL A 261 -1.84 -26.15 -1.93
N SER A 262 -2.62 -27.24 -1.85
CA SER A 262 -4.02 -27.15 -1.44
C SER A 262 -4.08 -26.85 0.05
N SER A 263 -4.84 -25.84 0.46
CA SER A 263 -5.02 -25.48 1.88
C SER A 263 -5.94 -26.46 2.64
N ALA A 264 -6.42 -27.53 2.00
CA ALA A 264 -7.24 -28.57 2.63
C ALA A 264 -6.38 -29.65 3.32
N SER A 265 -5.08 -29.70 3.02
CA SER A 265 -4.20 -30.67 3.68
C SER A 265 -3.49 -30.02 4.87
N PRO A 266 -3.68 -30.56 6.09
CA PRO A 266 -2.91 -30.13 7.24
C PRO A 266 -1.42 -30.38 6.97
N MET A 267 -0.59 -29.60 7.66
CA MET A 267 0.88 -29.47 7.59
C MET A 267 1.72 -30.69 7.15
N ALA A 268 1.22 -31.91 7.31
CA ALA A 268 1.77 -33.14 6.75
C ALA A 268 1.98 -33.10 5.22
N ALA A 269 1.11 -32.47 4.44
CA ALA A 269 1.28 -32.38 2.98
C ALA A 269 2.34 -31.34 2.56
N LEU A 270 2.52 -30.27 3.33
CA LEU A 270 3.66 -29.35 3.16
C LEU A 270 4.96 -30.13 3.43
N LYS A 271 5.01 -30.87 4.54
CA LYS A 271 6.16 -31.71 4.92
C LYS A 271 6.47 -32.82 3.90
N ALA A 272 5.44 -33.39 3.25
CA ALA A 272 5.58 -34.39 2.18
C ALA A 272 6.02 -33.76 0.84
N ALA A 273 5.47 -32.60 0.46
CA ALA A 273 5.88 -31.87 -0.74
C ALA A 273 7.34 -31.37 -0.65
N PHE A 274 7.78 -30.95 0.55
CA PHE A 274 9.19 -30.66 0.84
C PHE A 274 10.04 -31.94 1.01
N GLY A 275 9.41 -33.08 1.32
CA GLY A 275 10.01 -34.41 1.49
C GLY A 275 10.30 -35.17 0.19
N GLU A 276 9.48 -34.99 -0.84
CA GLU A 276 9.75 -35.56 -2.18
C GLU A 276 10.85 -34.80 -2.92
N VAL A 277 10.95 -33.48 -2.69
CA VAL A 277 12.06 -32.63 -3.17
C VAL A 277 13.42 -33.09 -2.60
N THR A 278 13.43 -33.70 -1.41
CA THR A 278 14.64 -34.22 -0.72
C THR A 278 15.07 -35.62 -1.18
N LYS A 279 14.19 -36.41 -1.79
CA LYS A 279 14.57 -37.72 -2.36
C LYS A 279 15.19 -37.59 -3.75
N ALA A 280 14.79 -36.57 -4.53
CA ALA A 280 15.38 -36.30 -5.85
C ALA A 280 16.82 -35.76 -5.78
N THR A 281 17.22 -35.14 -4.66
CA THR A 281 18.53 -34.51 -4.43
C THR A 281 19.58 -35.43 -3.78
N ARG A 282 19.20 -36.62 -3.30
CA ARG A 282 20.13 -37.58 -2.66
C ARG A 282 20.97 -38.41 -3.64
N ALA A 283 20.81 -38.22 -4.95
CA ALA A 283 21.55 -38.97 -5.96
C ALA A 283 22.82 -38.26 -6.48
N THR A 284 23.14 -37.05 -5.99
CA THR A 284 24.34 -36.30 -6.40
C THR A 284 25.25 -36.02 -5.20
N LYS A 285 26.43 -36.67 -5.22
CA LYS A 285 27.52 -36.50 -4.25
C LYS A 285 28.15 -35.11 -4.40
N VAL A 286 28.02 -34.25 -3.40
CA VAL A 286 28.82 -33.02 -3.26
C VAL A 286 29.62 -33.12 -1.96
N THR A 287 30.93 -33.03 -2.08
CA THR A 287 31.89 -33.04 -0.98
C THR A 287 32.27 -31.62 -0.61
N LYS A 288 32.26 -31.33 0.70
CA LYS A 288 32.57 -30.09 1.43
C LYS A 288 31.37 -29.20 1.77
N GLU A 289 31.17 -29.08 3.07
CA GLU A 289 30.23 -28.19 3.76
C GLU A 289 30.72 -26.75 3.66
N GLU A 290 30.01 -25.92 2.90
CA GLU A 290 29.95 -24.47 3.13
C GLU A 290 28.49 -24.13 3.40
N GLU A 291 28.18 -23.71 4.63
CA GLU A 291 26.87 -23.15 4.98
C GLU A 291 26.71 -21.80 4.30
N VAL A 292 26.14 -21.78 3.09
CA VAL A 292 25.63 -20.55 2.48
C VAL A 292 24.17 -20.41 2.93
N GLY A 293 23.95 -19.63 3.98
CA GLY A 293 22.61 -19.27 4.44
C GLY A 293 22.00 -18.20 3.54
N GLU A 294 21.26 -18.60 2.51
CA GLU A 294 20.50 -17.65 1.67
C GLU A 294 19.06 -17.46 2.18
N GLU A 295 18.62 -16.21 2.20
CA GLU A 295 17.32 -15.77 2.67
C GLU A 295 16.28 -15.96 1.55
N ILE A 296 15.29 -16.85 1.76
CA ILE A 296 14.25 -17.15 0.77
C ILE A 296 13.05 -16.20 0.96
N GLU A 297 12.74 -15.36 -0.03
CA GLU A 297 11.58 -14.47 0.01
C GLU A 297 10.30 -15.20 -0.46
N VAL A 298 9.32 -15.38 0.44
CA VAL A 298 8.04 -16.01 0.10
C VAL A 298 6.98 -14.95 -0.20
N LYS A 299 6.53 -14.86 -1.45
CA LYS A 299 5.43 -13.96 -1.87
C LYS A 299 4.10 -14.71 -1.96
N MET A 300 3.17 -14.41 -1.04
CA MET A 300 1.80 -14.94 -1.07
C MET A 300 0.89 -14.11 -1.99
N ALA A 301 0.38 -14.73 -3.05
CA ALA A 301 -0.44 -14.04 -4.06
C ALA A 301 -1.92 -13.76 -3.64
N SER A 302 -2.39 -14.19 -2.46
CA SER A 302 -3.82 -14.02 -2.14
C SER A 302 -4.27 -13.97 -0.66
N LEU A 303 -3.39 -13.94 0.33
CA LEU A 303 -3.76 -13.74 1.76
C LEU A 303 -2.70 -12.88 2.48
N PRO A 304 -3.10 -12.01 3.44
CA PRO A 304 -2.24 -10.98 3.99
C PRO A 304 -1.32 -11.53 5.10
N LEU A 305 -0.01 -11.53 4.86
CA LEU A 305 0.99 -11.72 5.92
C LEU A 305 1.34 -10.36 6.58
N LEU A 306 1.57 -10.37 7.88
CA LEU A 306 2.05 -9.26 8.71
C LEU A 306 3.58 -9.19 8.75
N PRO A 307 4.17 -8.00 9.01
CA PRO A 307 5.62 -7.84 9.28
C PRO A 307 6.12 -8.54 10.56
N THR A 308 5.25 -9.18 11.35
CA THR A 308 5.60 -9.97 12.55
C THR A 308 5.52 -11.47 12.33
N ASP A 309 5.27 -11.90 11.10
CA ASP A 309 5.19 -13.31 10.75
C ASP A 309 6.60 -13.89 10.67
N SER A 310 7.18 -14.21 11.83
CA SER A 310 8.24 -15.20 11.87
C SER A 310 7.59 -16.59 11.85
N PHE A 311 8.13 -17.50 11.04
CA PHE A 311 7.70 -18.90 10.97
C PHE A 311 7.52 -19.51 12.38
N GLY A 312 8.38 -19.15 13.34
CA GLY A 312 8.29 -19.56 14.74
C GLY A 312 6.99 -19.21 15.46
N ARG A 313 6.33 -18.08 15.17
CA ARG A 313 5.07 -17.68 15.82
C ARG A 313 3.82 -18.31 15.19
N LEU A 314 3.96 -18.91 14.01
CA LEU A 314 2.94 -19.73 13.36
C LEU A 314 3.03 -21.22 13.78
N GLY A 315 3.86 -21.54 14.78
CA GLY A 315 4.14 -22.92 15.20
C GLY A 315 5.12 -23.67 14.31
N VAL A 316 5.85 -22.96 13.43
CA VAL A 316 6.85 -23.55 12.54
C VAL A 316 8.23 -23.34 13.16
N SER A 317 8.79 -24.39 13.77
CA SER A 317 10.17 -24.37 14.27
C SER A 317 11.13 -24.16 13.10
N GLN A 318 11.99 -23.15 13.22
CA GLN A 318 12.97 -22.73 12.22
C GLN A 318 13.83 -23.88 11.68
N ARG A 319 13.90 -23.98 10.34
CA ARG A 319 15.10 -24.09 9.49
C ARG A 319 14.67 -24.69 8.15
N ALA A 320 14.74 -23.90 7.08
CA ALA A 320 14.71 -24.41 5.72
C ALA A 320 16.06 -24.07 5.10
N PHE A 321 16.88 -25.10 4.86
CA PHE A 321 18.09 -24.98 4.04
C PHE A 321 17.70 -25.34 2.61
N CYS A 322 18.13 -24.55 1.64
CA CYS A 322 17.96 -24.84 0.22
C CYS A 322 19.33 -25.05 -0.40
N THR A 323 19.52 -26.19 -1.08
CA THR A 323 20.66 -26.43 -1.97
C THR A 323 20.17 -26.43 -3.41
N VAL A 324 20.86 -25.68 -4.27
CA VAL A 324 20.58 -25.52 -5.71
C VAL A 324 21.46 -26.50 -6.48
N ASP A 325 20.94 -27.17 -7.53
CA ASP A 325 21.81 -27.79 -8.52
C ASP A 325 21.41 -27.47 -9.96
N SER A 326 22.45 -27.15 -10.74
CA SER A 326 22.43 -26.60 -12.08
C SER A 326 22.39 -27.72 -13.13
N ALA A 327 21.44 -27.67 -14.06
CA ALA A 327 21.38 -28.65 -15.15
C ALA A 327 21.22 -27.98 -16.51
N ALA A 328 22.34 -27.76 -17.21
CA ALA A 328 22.38 -27.80 -18.67
C ALA A 328 23.80 -28.08 -19.19
N LYS A 329 24.11 -29.36 -19.44
CA LYS A 329 24.62 -29.87 -20.74
C LYS A 329 25.01 -31.35 -20.64
N ARG A 330 24.16 -32.23 -21.18
CA ARG A 330 24.58 -33.51 -21.76
C ARG A 330 24.29 -33.46 -23.26
N GLN A 331 25.33 -33.29 -24.07
CA GLN A 331 25.35 -33.79 -25.44
C GLN A 331 26.34 -34.96 -25.51
N ARG A 332 25.92 -35.95 -26.28
CA ARG A 332 26.39 -37.34 -26.35
C ARG A 332 27.88 -37.49 -26.66
N THR A 333 28.55 -38.38 -25.93
CA THR A 333 29.73 -39.12 -26.38
C THR A 333 29.48 -40.61 -26.14
N MET A 334 29.16 -41.35 -27.20
CA MET A 334 29.39 -42.80 -27.25
C MET A 334 30.79 -42.97 -27.83
N GLY A 335 31.70 -43.49 -27.01
CA GLY A 335 33.05 -43.92 -27.38
C GLY A 335 33.10 -45.42 -27.76
N PRO A 336 34.27 -45.95 -28.10
CA PRO A 336 34.49 -46.75 -29.32
C PRO A 336 34.60 -48.27 -29.10
N SER A 337 34.49 -49.05 -30.19
CA SER A 337 35.33 -50.25 -30.38
C SER A 337 35.46 -50.60 -31.87
N LEU A 338 36.71 -50.88 -32.26
CA LEU A 338 37.19 -51.38 -33.55
C LEU A 338 37.02 -52.91 -33.68
N THR A 339 37.27 -53.38 -34.92
CA THR A 339 37.49 -54.76 -35.46
C THR A 339 36.26 -55.66 -35.63
N CYS A 340 36.04 -56.38 -36.75
CA CYS A 340 36.85 -56.74 -37.93
C CYS A 340 36.06 -56.48 -39.22
#